data_AF-A0AAQ4EVZ2-F1
#
_entry.id   AF-A0AAQ4EVZ2-F1
#
_cell.length_a   1.000
_cell.length_b   1.000
_cell.length_c   1.000
_cell.angle_alpha   90.00
_cell.angle_beta   90.00
_cell.angle_gamma   90.00
#
_symmetry.space_group_name_H-M   'P 1'
#
loop_
_entity.id
_entity.type
_entity.pdbx_description
1 polymer ?
#
loop_
_entity_poly.entity_id
_entity_poly.type
_entity_poly.pdbx_seq_one_letter_code
_entity_poly.pdbx_strand_id
1 'polypeptide(L)'
;MEGGFVWACKNYDGDIQSDFVAQGFGSLGLMTSVLRCPDSKTLVADIAHGTVTKHYRRHKAGLETSTNSMATIYTWTKGIRHRGKLDDNPKLSLFATTLETAALDLVEAGYMTKDLALCVKGFGNVQRKDYLNTFEFIDKVADQMNTKYKQLFMEEAV
;
A
#
# COMPACT_ATOMS: atom_id res chain seq x y z
N MET A 1 18.71 -1.97 16.46
CA MET A 1 18.62 -3.18 15.63
C MET A 1 18.70 -2.72 14.19
N GLU A 2 19.71 -3.14 13.44
CA GLU A 2 19.85 -2.79 12.02
C GLU A 2 19.03 -3.77 11.17
N GLY A 3 18.22 -3.25 10.24
CA GLY A 3 17.55 -4.02 9.19
C GLY A 3 18.42 -4.15 7.94
N GLY A 4 17.82 -4.44 6.78
CA GLY A 4 18.52 -4.42 5.49
C GLY A 4 19.11 -5.75 5.04
N PHE A 5 18.61 -6.87 5.57
CA PHE A 5 18.99 -8.22 5.15
C PHE A 5 17.78 -9.00 4.59
N VAL A 6 18.05 -10.10 3.90
CA VAL A 6 17.02 -11.05 3.44
C VAL A 6 16.95 -12.21 4.40
N TRP A 7 15.75 -12.53 4.89
CA TRP A 7 15.50 -13.70 5.72
C TRP A 7 14.78 -14.78 4.91
N ALA A 8 15.47 -15.88 4.63
CA ALA A 8 14.86 -17.04 4.01
C ALA A 8 14.15 -17.89 5.06
N CYS A 9 12.82 -17.95 5.00
CA CYS A 9 11.98 -18.72 5.90
C CYS A 9 11.37 -19.93 5.19
N LYS A 10 11.13 -21.02 5.92
CA LYS A 10 10.20 -22.06 5.45
C LYS A 10 8.78 -21.51 5.47
N ASN A 11 7.86 -22.15 4.75
CA ASN A 11 6.50 -21.64 4.54
C ASN A 11 5.81 -21.18 5.85
N TYR A 12 5.74 -22.06 6.85
CA TYR A 12 5.10 -21.76 8.14
C TYR A 12 5.82 -20.66 8.94
N ASP A 13 7.16 -20.68 8.94
CA ASP A 13 7.95 -19.65 9.61
C ASP A 13 7.74 -18.29 8.91
N GLY A 14 7.66 -18.27 7.58
CA GLY A 14 7.42 -17.07 6.79
C GLY A 14 6.06 -16.45 7.08
N ASP A 15 5.01 -17.27 7.11
CA ASP A 15 3.64 -16.83 7.41
C ASP A 15 3.59 -16.12 8.77
N ILE A 16 4.03 -16.80 9.83
CA ILE A 16 4.00 -16.24 11.20
C ILE A 16 4.93 -15.04 11.36
N GLN A 17 6.19 -15.16 10.94
CA GLN A 17 7.18 -14.11 11.20
C GLN A 17 6.92 -12.86 10.37
N SER A 18 6.35 -12.99 9.17
CA SER A 18 6.05 -11.83 8.33
C SER A 18 5.02 -10.89 8.96
N ASP A 19 3.98 -11.44 9.57
CA ASP A 19 2.98 -10.65 10.32
C ASP A 19 3.60 -9.94 11.53
N PHE A 20 4.47 -10.63 12.27
CA PHE A 20 5.18 -10.02 13.41
C PHE A 20 6.07 -8.86 12.96
N VAL A 21 6.81 -9.03 11.86
CA VAL A 21 7.65 -7.98 11.28
C VAL A 21 6.79 -6.82 10.81
N ALA A 22 5.75 -7.07 10.01
CA ALA A 22 4.85 -6.03 9.50
C ALA A 22 4.20 -5.21 10.61
N GLN A 23 3.72 -5.87 11.66
CA GLN A 23 3.14 -5.20 12.82
C GLN A 23 4.18 -4.41 13.61
N GLY A 24 5.42 -4.90 13.72
CA GLY A 24 6.54 -4.19 14.35
C GLY A 24 6.98 -2.93 13.59
N PHE A 25 6.82 -2.92 12.26
CA PHE A 25 7.07 -1.74 11.41
C PHE A 25 5.89 -0.76 11.35
N GLY A 26 4.76 -1.07 12.00
CA GLY A 26 3.66 -0.13 12.24
C GLY A 26 2.29 -0.76 12.08
N SER A 27 1.97 -1.26 10.88
CA SER A 27 0.65 -1.82 10.54
C SER A 27 0.79 -2.94 9.52
N LEU A 28 -0.04 -3.98 9.66
CA LEU A 28 -0.16 -5.05 8.65
C LEU A 28 -0.52 -4.51 7.26
N GLY A 29 -1.17 -3.34 7.19
CA GLY A 29 -1.49 -2.64 5.94
C GLY A 29 -0.28 -2.04 5.20
N LEU A 30 0.93 -2.12 5.77
CA LEU A 30 2.16 -1.57 5.22
C LEU A 30 3.11 -2.64 4.64
N MET A 31 2.65 -3.89 4.53
CA MET A 31 3.44 -4.97 3.95
C MET A 31 2.98 -5.31 2.52
N THR A 32 3.95 -5.55 1.64
CA THR A 32 3.73 -6.12 0.31
C THR A 32 4.03 -7.61 0.29
N SER A 33 3.20 -8.42 -0.37
CA SER A 33 3.48 -9.82 -0.63
C SER A 33 3.66 -10.07 -2.12
N VAL A 34 4.75 -10.76 -2.49
CA VAL A 34 5.05 -11.09 -3.89
C VAL A 34 5.60 -12.51 -3.97
N LEU A 35 4.89 -13.36 -4.72
CA LEU A 35 5.36 -14.67 -5.13
C LEU A 35 6.05 -14.54 -6.49
N ARG A 36 7.31 -14.98 -6.57
CA ARG A 36 8.11 -14.97 -7.79
C ARG A 36 8.48 -16.39 -8.18
N CYS A 37 8.14 -16.79 -9.41
CA CYS A 37 8.52 -18.10 -9.91
C CYS A 37 10.01 -18.14 -10.34
N PRO A 38 10.65 -19.33 -10.32
CA PRO A 38 12.04 -19.49 -10.74
C PRO A 38 12.31 -19.10 -12.20
N ASP A 39 11.29 -19.17 -13.06
CA ASP A 39 11.35 -18.77 -14.47
C ASP A 39 11.66 -17.27 -14.68
N SER A 40 11.63 -16.47 -13.60
CA SER A 40 11.78 -15.01 -13.61
C SER A 40 10.79 -14.25 -14.50
N LYS A 41 9.74 -14.91 -14.99
CA LYS A 41 8.69 -14.35 -15.84
C LYS A 41 7.36 -14.27 -15.11
N THR A 42 7.07 -15.25 -14.25
CA THR A 42 5.80 -15.34 -13.55
C THR A 42 5.91 -14.72 -12.16
N LEU A 43 5.01 -13.78 -11.87
CA LEU A 43 4.93 -13.07 -10.59
C LEU A 43 3.47 -12.94 -10.19
N VAL A 44 3.16 -13.22 -8.93
CA VAL A 44 1.87 -12.93 -8.31
C VAL A 44 2.11 -11.93 -7.19
N ALA A 45 1.56 -10.73 -7.32
CA ALA A 45 1.51 -9.78 -6.23
C ALA A 45 0.21 -10.02 -5.46
N ASP A 46 0.28 -10.08 -4.14
CA ASP A 46 -0.86 -10.30 -3.26
C ASP A 46 -0.83 -9.34 -2.06
N ILE A 47 -1.94 -9.30 -1.33
CA ILE A 47 -2.10 -8.54 -0.10
C ILE A 47 -1.77 -9.46 1.07
N ALA A 48 -0.82 -9.07 1.92
CA ALA A 48 -0.36 -9.91 3.03
C ALA A 48 -1.41 -10.07 4.14
N HIS A 49 -2.28 -9.08 4.33
CA HIS A 49 -3.30 -9.12 5.38
C HIS A 49 -4.59 -9.81 4.91
N GLY A 50 -5.34 -10.37 5.86
CA GLY A 50 -6.66 -10.96 5.58
C GLY A 50 -7.73 -9.95 5.16
N THR A 51 -8.95 -10.42 4.95
CA THR A 51 -10.09 -9.66 4.37
C THR A 51 -10.69 -8.57 5.26
N VAL A 52 -10.07 -8.26 6.40
CA VAL A 52 -10.48 -7.20 7.34
C VAL A 52 -11.97 -7.31 7.74
N THR A 53 -12.43 -8.52 8.07
CA THR A 53 -13.84 -8.87 8.34
C THR A 53 -14.55 -7.92 9.32
N LYS A 54 -13.83 -7.42 10.33
CA LYS A 54 -14.36 -6.43 11.29
C LYS A 54 -14.82 -5.15 10.60
N HIS A 55 -14.03 -4.63 9.65
CA HIS A 55 -14.39 -3.44 8.89
C HIS A 55 -15.53 -3.74 7.92
N TYR A 56 -15.49 -4.90 7.25
CA TYR A 56 -16.57 -5.32 6.36
C TYR A 56 -17.95 -5.36 7.07
N ARG A 57 -18.01 -5.92 8.29
CA ARG A 57 -19.25 -5.94 9.09
C ARG A 57 -19.74 -4.53 9.44
N ARG A 58 -18.84 -3.60 9.76
CA ARG A 58 -19.19 -2.18 10.02
C ARG A 58 -19.75 -1.51 8.77
N HIS A 59 -19.09 -1.70 7.63
CA HIS A 59 -19.56 -1.20 6.34
C HIS A 59 -20.95 -1.73 5.99
N LYS A 60 -21.21 -3.03 6.19
CA LYS A 60 -22.55 -3.63 5.97
C LYS A 60 -23.64 -3.04 6.87
N ALA A 61 -23.27 -2.52 8.04
CA ALA A 61 -24.17 -1.82 8.95
C ALA A 61 -24.31 -0.30 8.64
N GLY A 62 -23.75 0.18 7.53
CA GLY A 62 -23.77 1.60 7.16
C GLY A 62 -22.83 2.48 7.99
N LEU A 63 -21.93 1.88 8.77
CA LEU A 63 -20.97 2.62 9.59
C LEU A 63 -19.72 2.97 8.79
N GLU A 64 -19.13 4.13 9.10
CA GLU A 64 -17.85 4.54 8.54
C GLU A 64 -16.72 3.57 8.89
N THR A 65 -15.84 3.34 7.92
CA THR A 65 -14.63 2.51 8.02
C THR A 65 -13.40 3.26 7.52
N SER A 66 -12.26 3.00 8.15
CA SER A 66 -10.95 3.50 7.74
C SER A 66 -9.98 2.31 7.66
N THR A 67 -10.18 1.50 6.63
CA THR A 67 -9.26 0.44 6.19
C THR A 67 -8.16 1.06 5.35
N ASN A 68 -6.91 0.74 5.67
CA ASN A 68 -5.72 1.14 4.93
C ASN A 68 -5.68 0.47 3.54
N SER A 69 -5.54 1.26 2.48
CA SER A 69 -5.45 0.76 1.10
C SER A 69 -4.02 0.74 0.55
N MET A 70 -3.00 1.06 1.35
CA MET A 70 -1.59 1.07 0.93
C MET A 70 -1.14 -0.29 0.40
N ALA A 71 -1.36 -1.38 1.14
CA ALA A 71 -1.05 -2.72 0.69
C ALA A 71 -1.71 -3.04 -0.66
N THR A 72 -3.00 -2.74 -0.82
CA THR A 72 -3.74 -2.95 -2.08
C THR A 72 -3.17 -2.14 -3.24
N ILE A 73 -2.87 -0.85 -3.02
CA ILE A 73 -2.23 0.01 -4.02
C ILE A 73 -0.90 -0.61 -4.46
N TYR A 74 -0.06 -1.01 -3.49
CA TYR A 74 1.24 -1.59 -3.77
C TYR A 74 1.12 -2.96 -4.47
N THR A 75 0.14 -3.79 -4.13
CA THR A 75 -0.12 -5.06 -4.83
C THR A 75 -0.37 -4.81 -6.32
N TRP A 76 -1.23 -3.84 -6.66
CA TRP A 76 -1.47 -3.47 -8.06
C TRP A 76 -0.21 -2.92 -8.74
N THR A 77 0.49 -1.99 -8.11
CA THR A 77 1.68 -1.37 -8.70
C THR A 77 2.83 -2.37 -8.89
N LYS A 78 3.01 -3.36 -8.00
CA LYS A 78 3.97 -4.46 -8.22
C LYS A 78 3.61 -5.28 -9.45
N GLY A 79 2.34 -5.63 -9.64
CA GLY A 79 1.87 -6.34 -10.83
C GLY A 79 2.06 -5.52 -12.11
N ILE A 80 1.65 -4.25 -12.10
CA ILE A 80 1.77 -3.33 -13.23
C ILE A 80 3.24 -3.11 -13.61
N ARG A 81 4.11 -2.89 -12.63
CA ARG A 81 5.55 -2.70 -12.85
C ARG A 81 6.21 -3.96 -13.41
N HIS A 82 5.80 -5.15 -12.95
CA HIS A 82 6.27 -6.41 -13.52
C HIS A 82 5.83 -6.58 -14.97
N ARG A 83 4.57 -6.26 -15.29
CA ARG A 83 4.08 -6.23 -16.67
C ARG A 83 4.87 -5.24 -17.53
N GLY A 84 5.10 -4.03 -17.02
CA GLY A 84 5.93 -3.02 -17.67
C GLY A 84 7.34 -3.50 -17.98
N LYS A 85 7.96 -4.25 -17.07
CA LYS A 85 9.27 -4.88 -17.31
C LYS A 85 9.23 -5.95 -18.41
N LEU A 86 8.22 -6.80 -18.42
CA LEU A 86 8.10 -7.87 -19.42
C LEU A 86 7.84 -7.35 -20.84
N ASP A 87 7.17 -6.19 -20.95
CA ASP A 87 6.83 -5.55 -22.22
C ASP A 87 7.85 -4.50 -22.68
N ASP A 88 8.95 -4.31 -21.95
CA ASP A 88 9.87 -3.18 -22.14
C ASP A 88 9.14 -1.83 -22.22
N ASN A 89 8.17 -1.63 -21.32
CA ASN A 89 7.32 -0.45 -21.23
C ASN A 89 7.73 0.40 -20.01
N PRO A 90 8.68 1.33 -20.18
CA PRO A 90 9.14 2.19 -19.09
C PRO A 90 8.05 3.15 -18.62
N LYS A 91 7.13 3.59 -19.49
CA LYS A 91 6.01 4.48 -19.11
C LYS A 91 5.05 3.79 -18.13
N LEU A 92 4.75 2.51 -18.34
CA LEU A 92 3.92 1.72 -17.42
C LEU A 92 4.62 1.49 -16.08
N SER A 93 5.93 1.23 -16.11
CA SER A 93 6.74 1.11 -14.88
C SER A 93 6.80 2.42 -14.11
N LEU A 94 6.94 3.55 -14.82
CA LEU A 94 6.90 4.90 -14.24
C LEU A 94 5.55 5.16 -13.57
N PHE A 95 4.44 4.89 -14.26
CA PHE A 95 3.09 5.05 -13.71
C PHE A 95 2.93 4.31 -12.37
N ALA A 96 3.38 3.05 -12.30
CA ALA A 96 3.31 2.26 -11.08
C ALA A 96 4.12 2.88 -9.94
N THR A 97 5.37 3.30 -10.20
CA THR A 97 6.21 3.98 -9.20
C THR A 97 5.61 5.32 -8.77
N THR A 98 5.07 6.11 -9.70
CA THR A 98 4.43 7.38 -9.40
C THR A 98 3.22 7.21 -8.48
N LEU A 99 2.42 6.15 -8.68
CA LEU A 99 1.28 5.84 -7.81
C LEU A 99 1.73 5.43 -6.40
N GLU A 100 2.79 4.61 -6.28
CA GLU A 100 3.39 4.28 -4.98
C GLU A 100 3.85 5.55 -4.25
N THR A 101 4.61 6.42 -4.93
CA THR A 101 5.08 7.70 -4.38
C THR A 101 3.93 8.65 -4.03
N ALA A 102 2.89 8.76 -4.86
CA ALA A 102 1.73 9.59 -4.58
C ALA A 102 1.05 9.22 -3.25
N ALA A 103 0.88 7.92 -3.00
CA ALA A 103 0.27 7.45 -1.77
C ALA A 103 1.20 7.64 -0.56
N LEU A 104 2.50 7.39 -0.72
CA LEU A 104 3.50 7.59 0.34
C LEU A 104 3.61 9.07 0.75
N ASP A 105 3.74 9.98 -0.22
CA ASP A 105 3.84 11.43 0.01
C ASP A 105 2.66 11.95 0.85
N LEU A 106 1.45 11.41 0.63
CA LEU A 106 0.27 11.80 1.39
C LEU A 106 0.33 11.35 2.84
N VAL A 107 0.79 10.12 3.09
CA VAL A 107 0.98 9.61 4.45
C VAL A 107 2.03 10.44 5.19
N GLU A 108 3.15 10.76 4.53
CA GLU A 108 4.21 11.62 5.07
C GLU A 108 3.72 13.05 5.33
N ALA A 109 2.81 13.57 4.50
CA ALA A 109 2.15 14.86 4.70
C ALA A 109 1.05 14.85 5.77
N GLY A 110 0.82 13.71 6.45
CA GLY A 110 -0.13 13.57 7.55
C GLY A 110 -1.54 13.11 7.14
N TYR A 111 -1.77 12.83 5.86
CA TYR A 111 -3.04 12.30 5.36
C TYR A 111 -3.00 10.78 5.36
N MET A 112 -3.62 10.17 6.36
CA MET A 112 -3.50 8.73 6.60
C MET A 112 -4.78 8.11 7.12
N THR A 113 -4.87 6.79 7.05
CA THR A 113 -5.98 6.02 7.64
C THR A 113 -5.80 5.83 9.14
N LYS A 114 -6.87 5.39 9.81
CA LYS A 114 -6.96 5.33 11.27
C LYS A 114 -5.90 4.44 11.91
N ASP A 115 -5.54 3.33 11.26
CA ASP A 115 -4.49 2.43 11.72
C ASP A 115 -3.13 3.15 11.79
N LEU A 116 -2.77 3.94 10.78
CA LEU A 116 -1.54 4.72 10.77
C LEU A 116 -1.56 5.85 11.80
N ALA A 117 -2.71 6.53 11.93
CA ALA A 117 -2.88 7.56 12.97
C ALA A 117 -2.69 6.97 14.38
N LEU A 118 -3.14 5.72 14.61
CA LEU A 118 -2.92 5.00 15.86
C LEU A 118 -1.43 4.67 16.08
N CYS A 119 -0.66 4.34 15.04
CA CYS A 119 0.79 4.14 15.15
C CYS A 119 1.51 5.42 15.57
N VAL A 120 1.08 6.58 15.04
CA VAL A 120 1.73 7.87 15.30
C VAL A 120 1.35 8.44 16.67
N LYS A 121 0.07 8.42 17.03
CA LYS A 121 -0.45 9.12 18.23
C LYS A 121 -0.69 8.20 19.43
N GLY A 122 -0.68 6.89 19.22
CA GLY A 122 -1.01 5.89 20.24
C GLY A 122 -2.51 5.74 20.50
N PHE A 123 -2.87 4.64 21.17
CA PHE A 123 -4.25 4.34 21.55
C PHE A 123 -4.77 5.39 22.55
N GLY A 124 -5.93 5.98 22.25
CA GLY A 124 -6.62 6.96 23.11
C GLY A 124 -6.44 8.42 22.69
N ASN A 125 -5.43 8.75 21.88
CA ASN A 125 -5.15 10.13 21.45
C ASN A 125 -5.65 10.46 20.03
N VAL A 126 -6.13 9.46 19.29
CA VAL A 126 -6.63 9.62 17.91
C VAL A 126 -8.07 10.14 17.89
N GLN A 127 -8.26 11.28 17.25
CA GLN A 127 -9.56 11.92 16.98
C GLN A 127 -9.97 11.74 15.51
N ARG A 128 -11.25 11.95 15.17
CA ARG A 128 -11.74 11.81 13.77
C ARG A 128 -11.02 12.71 12.77
N LYS A 129 -10.56 13.89 13.21
CA LYS A 129 -9.78 14.83 12.39
C LYS A 129 -8.36 14.35 12.05
N ASP A 130 -7.88 13.32 12.74
CA ASP A 130 -6.50 12.82 12.60
C ASP A 130 -6.35 11.77 11.50
N TYR A 131 -7.45 11.31 10.91
CA TYR A 131 -7.43 10.29 9.87
C TYR A 131 -8.53 10.50 8.85
N LEU A 132 -8.33 9.90 7.69
CA LEU A 132 -9.30 9.81 6.61
C LEU A 132 -10.03 8.46 6.67
N ASN A 133 -11.30 8.43 6.30
CA ASN A 133 -11.97 7.17 6.01
C ASN A 133 -11.41 6.55 4.71
N THR A 134 -11.79 5.30 4.41
CA THR A 134 -11.22 4.58 3.25
C THR A 134 -11.45 5.30 1.92
N PHE A 135 -12.62 5.90 1.72
CA PHE A 135 -12.94 6.59 0.47
C PHE A 135 -12.17 7.91 0.35
N GLU A 136 -12.17 8.72 1.41
CA GLU A 136 -11.42 9.98 1.49
C GLU A 136 -9.92 9.77 1.22
N PHE A 137 -9.32 8.69 1.73
CA PHE A 137 -7.92 8.39 1.47
C PHE A 137 -7.67 8.01 0.01
N ILE A 138 -8.52 7.16 -0.58
CA ILE A 138 -8.40 6.77 -2.00
C ILE A 138 -8.58 7.96 -2.93
N ASP A 139 -9.59 8.81 -2.67
CA ASP A 139 -9.83 10.02 -3.45
C ASP A 139 -8.63 10.96 -3.40
N LYS A 140 -8.04 11.11 -2.21
CA LYS A 140 -6.84 11.94 -2.05
C LYS A 140 -5.62 11.39 -2.79
N VAL A 141 -5.44 10.07 -2.79
CA VAL A 141 -4.41 9.41 -3.60
C VAL A 141 -4.65 9.66 -5.09
N ALA A 142 -5.90 9.58 -5.54
CA ALA A 142 -6.27 9.85 -6.94
C ALA A 142 -5.97 11.31 -7.33
N ASP A 143 -6.30 12.29 -6.48
CA ASP A 143 -5.99 13.71 -6.71
C ASP A 143 -4.48 13.97 -6.82
N GLN A 144 -3.70 13.38 -5.91
CA GLN A 144 -2.24 13.50 -5.92
C GLN A 144 -1.65 12.82 -7.17
N MET A 145 -2.14 11.63 -7.51
CA MET A 145 -1.72 10.93 -8.72
C MET A 145 -2.06 11.72 -9.98
N ASN A 146 -3.26 12.32 -10.07
CA ASN A 146 -3.65 13.15 -11.21
C ASN A 146 -2.74 14.36 -11.39
N THR A 147 -2.33 14.99 -10.29
CA THR A 147 -1.37 16.11 -10.31
C THR A 147 -0.02 15.66 -10.87
N LYS A 148 0.55 14.58 -10.32
CA LYS A 148 1.82 14.01 -10.79
C LYS A 148 1.72 13.48 -12.23
N TYR A 149 0.55 12.96 -12.62
CA TYR A 149 0.32 12.43 -13.96
C TYR A 149 0.43 13.54 -15.02
N LYS A 150 -0.23 14.68 -14.78
CA LYS A 150 -0.15 15.84 -15.68
C LYS A 150 1.29 16.32 -15.86
N GLN A 151 2.04 16.42 -14.76
CA GLN A 151 3.45 16.83 -14.77
C GLN A 151 4.33 15.85 -15.56
N LEU A 152 4.19 14.54 -15.30
CA LEU A 152 5.11 13.53 -15.83
C LEU A 152 4.74 12.97 -17.20
N PHE A 153 3.47 13.06 -17.61
CA PHE A 153 2.96 12.41 -18.81
C PHE A 153 2.27 13.36 -19.80
N MET A 154 1.99 14.62 -19.42
CA MET A 154 1.34 15.59 -20.31
C MET A 154 2.19 16.83 -20.61
N GLU A 155 3.28 17.10 -19.88
CA GLU A 155 4.13 18.29 -20.12
C GLU A 155 5.01 18.20 -21.39
N GLU A 156 5.10 17.05 -22.07
CA GLU A 156 5.76 16.92 -23.39
C GLU A 156 4.84 17.22 -24.59
N ALA A 157 3.63 17.76 -24.37
CA ALA A 157 2.65 18.02 -25.44
C ALA A 157 2.58 19.49 -25.91
N VAL A 158 3.55 20.34 -25.56
CA VAL A 158 3.65 21.74 -26.04
C VAL A 158 5.03 22.03 -26.61
#